data_AF-A0A0A2TC93-F1
#
_entry.id   AF-A0A0A2TC93-F1
#
_cell.length_a   1.000
_cell.length_b   1.000
_cell.length_c   1.000
_cell.angle_alpha   90.00
_cell.angle_beta   90.00
_cell.angle_gamma   90.00
#
_symmetry.space_group_name_H-M   'P 1'
#
loop_
_entity.id
_entity.type
_entity.pdbx_description
1 polymer ?
#
loop_
_entity_poly.entity_id
_entity_poly.type
_entity_poly.pdbx_seq_one_letter_code
_entity_poly.pdbx_strand_id
1 'polypeptide(L)'
;MEHRISHDNMDDILKKLEDDYIQVLVQNESTTVEDFIEQFLYDSWDYNHQNMDLIKAVMRRYSQGDVHPVTFSGAFKEMADHLQKNLAQLDHEHNYPMLHTGLGTTTLVAIIDGMVVQYYTGTYSIEDLKNKTPQLKSMILNALSTQDMRNL
;
A
#
# COMPACT_ATOMS: atom_id res chain seq x y z
N MET A 1 7.90 12.60 37.28
CA MET A 1 7.34 13.43 36.19
C MET A 1 7.30 12.54 34.96
N GLU A 2 6.14 11.99 34.66
CA GLU A 2 5.92 11.17 33.47
C GLU A 2 6.04 12.08 32.24
N HIS A 3 6.97 11.76 31.35
CA HIS A 3 7.06 12.39 30.05
C HIS A 3 5.80 12.06 29.26
N ARG A 4 4.81 12.96 29.27
CA ARG A 4 3.78 13.00 28.23
C ARG A 4 4.48 13.30 26.91
N ILE A 5 4.82 12.26 26.16
CA ILE A 5 5.23 12.39 24.77
C ILE A 5 4.01 12.95 24.03
N SER A 6 4.16 14.15 23.47
CA SER A 6 3.08 14.87 22.80
C SER A 6 2.43 13.98 21.73
N HIS A 7 1.10 13.90 21.77
CA HIS A 7 0.31 13.16 20.78
C HIS A 7 0.29 13.88 19.42
N ASP A 8 0.49 15.20 19.41
CA ASP A 8 0.43 16.04 18.19
C ASP A 8 1.47 15.62 17.13
N ASN A 9 2.67 15.21 17.55
CA ASN A 9 3.76 14.90 16.64
C ASN A 9 3.59 13.53 15.91
N MET A 10 2.54 12.76 16.22
CA MET A 10 2.32 11.40 15.70
C MET A 10 1.21 11.34 14.66
N ASP A 11 0.12 12.06 14.90
CA ASP A 11 -0.86 12.33 13.84
C ASP A 11 -0.14 12.95 12.65
N ASP A 12 0.87 13.80 12.89
CA ASP A 12 1.75 14.34 11.86
C ASP A 12 2.61 13.28 11.13
N ILE A 13 3.13 12.25 11.82
CA ILE A 13 3.90 11.17 11.18
C ILE A 13 3.00 10.26 10.36
N LEU A 14 1.87 9.83 10.94
CA LEU A 14 0.90 8.97 10.23
C LEU A 14 0.35 9.71 9.01
N LYS A 15 -0.03 10.98 9.19
CA LYS A 15 -0.50 11.84 8.12
C LYS A 15 0.58 12.07 7.06
N LYS A 16 1.83 12.29 7.45
CA LYS A 16 2.94 12.37 6.49
C LYS A 16 3.07 11.08 5.68
N LEU A 17 2.99 9.92 6.34
CA LEU A 17 3.11 8.63 5.63
C LEU A 17 1.96 8.43 4.63
N GLU A 18 0.75 8.85 5.01
CA GLU A 18 -0.44 8.86 4.17
C GLU A 18 -0.34 9.85 3.01
N ASP A 19 0.02 11.11 3.28
CA ASP A 19 0.21 12.17 2.29
C ASP A 19 1.27 11.78 1.26
N ASP A 20 2.41 11.25 1.72
CA ASP A 20 3.50 10.78 0.85
C ASP A 20 3.02 9.62 -0.05
N TYR A 21 2.22 8.69 0.49
CA TYR A 21 1.64 7.59 -0.28
C TYR A 21 0.65 8.07 -1.34
N ILE A 22 -0.29 8.95 -0.95
CA ILE A 22 -1.27 9.53 -1.87
C ILE A 22 -0.55 10.34 -2.97
N GLN A 23 0.49 11.07 -2.62
CA GLN A 23 1.28 11.83 -3.58
C GLN A 23 1.92 10.92 -4.64
N VAL A 24 2.50 9.78 -4.24
CA VAL A 24 3.04 8.78 -5.18
C VAL A 24 1.95 8.27 -6.13
N LEU A 25 0.75 7.99 -5.62
CA LEU A 25 -0.37 7.54 -6.45
C LEU A 25 -0.85 8.61 -7.44
N VAL A 26 -0.85 9.88 -7.04
CA VAL A 26 -1.28 11.01 -7.87
C VAL A 26 -0.23 11.37 -8.93
N GLN A 27 1.06 11.20 -8.62
CA GLN A 27 2.16 11.47 -9.55
C GLN A 27 2.41 10.34 -10.54
N ASN A 28 1.73 9.21 -10.41
CA ASN A 28 1.84 8.10 -11.34
C ASN A 28 1.19 8.48 -12.69
N GLU A 29 2.01 8.62 -13.73
CA GLU A 29 1.59 9.02 -15.08
C GLU A 29 1.21 7.82 -15.98
N SER A 30 1.10 6.62 -15.41
CA SER A 30 0.79 5.40 -16.18
C SER A 30 -0.59 5.51 -16.83
N THR A 31 -0.69 5.04 -18.07
CA THR A 31 -1.94 5.03 -18.86
C THR A 31 -2.58 3.65 -18.94
N THR A 32 -1.90 2.61 -18.43
CA THR A 32 -2.38 1.24 -18.36
C THR A 32 -2.31 0.72 -16.93
N VAL A 33 -3.13 -0.28 -16.61
CA VAL A 33 -3.10 -0.93 -15.28
C VAL A 33 -1.76 -1.63 -15.06
N GLU A 34 -1.22 -2.26 -16.10
CA GLU A 34 0.01 -3.02 -16.07
C GLU A 34 1.20 -2.13 -15.73
N ASP A 35 1.31 -0.97 -16.38
CA ASP A 35 2.38 0.00 -16.12
C ASP A 35 2.21 0.62 -14.74
N PHE A 36 0.96 0.92 -14.36
CA PHE A 36 0.67 1.45 -13.03
C PHE A 36 1.13 0.48 -11.93
N ILE A 37 0.75 -0.80 -12.03
CA ILE A 37 1.11 -1.81 -11.02
C ILE A 37 2.63 -1.98 -10.95
N GLU A 38 3.33 -1.95 -12.09
CA GLU A 38 4.79 -2.02 -12.10
C GLU A 38 5.44 -0.86 -11.35
N GLN A 39 5.07 0.36 -11.74
CA GLN A 39 5.58 1.58 -11.14
C GLN A 39 5.26 1.62 -9.65
N PHE A 40 4.02 1.29 -9.29
CA PHE A 40 3.56 1.25 -7.92
C PHE A 40 4.34 0.26 -7.05
N LEU A 41 4.72 -0.90 -7.58
CA LEU A 41 5.57 -1.85 -6.85
C LEU A 41 6.97 -1.27 -6.61
N TYR A 42 7.63 -0.71 -7.64
CA TYR A 42 8.94 -0.10 -7.47
C TYR A 42 8.92 1.06 -6.47
N ASP A 43 7.92 1.94 -6.59
CA ASP A 43 7.76 3.07 -5.67
C ASP A 43 7.49 2.58 -4.25
N SER A 44 6.66 1.54 -4.08
CA SER A 44 6.41 0.94 -2.77
C SER A 44 7.68 0.39 -2.14
N TRP A 45 8.52 -0.30 -2.91
CA TRP A 45 9.80 -0.82 -2.40
C TRP A 45 10.73 0.30 -1.96
N ASP A 46 10.91 1.32 -2.80
CA ASP A 46 11.81 2.44 -2.50
C ASP A 46 11.31 3.28 -1.33
N TYR A 47 10.02 3.58 -1.30
CA TYR A 47 9.39 4.32 -0.22
C TYR A 47 9.51 3.59 1.12
N ASN A 48 9.18 2.30 1.15
CA ASN A 48 9.30 1.50 2.37
C ASN A 48 10.76 1.39 2.82
N HIS A 49 11.70 1.25 1.89
CA HIS A 49 13.13 1.22 2.22
C HIS A 49 13.59 2.54 2.87
N GLN A 50 13.21 3.67 2.29
CA GLN A 50 13.59 5.01 2.77
C GLN A 50 12.93 5.38 4.11
N ASN A 51 11.70 4.90 4.36
CA ASN A 51 10.89 5.29 5.52
C ASN A 51 10.74 4.18 6.57
N MET A 52 11.51 3.10 6.45
CA MET A 52 11.35 1.88 7.24
C MET A 52 11.34 2.13 8.75
N ASP A 53 12.19 3.03 9.26
CA ASP A 53 12.24 3.33 10.70
C ASP A 53 11.03 4.14 11.19
N LEU A 54 10.48 5.04 10.35
CA LEU A 54 9.25 5.75 10.66
C LEU A 54 8.06 4.79 10.71
N ILE A 55 7.98 3.87 9.73
CA ILE A 55 6.93 2.85 9.67
C ILE A 55 6.97 1.95 10.93
N LYS A 56 8.16 1.49 11.33
CA LYS A 56 8.33 0.71 12.59
C LYS A 56 7.88 1.49 13.81
N ALA A 57 8.20 2.79 13.89
CA ALA A 57 7.80 3.64 15.01
C ALA A 57 6.28 3.74 15.11
N VAL A 58 5.58 3.93 13.99
CA VAL A 58 4.11 3.97 13.94
C VAL A 58 3.52 2.62 14.36
N MET A 59 4.00 1.51 13.79
CA MET A 59 3.49 0.17 14.09
C MET A 59 3.68 -0.23 15.56
N ARG A 60 4.85 0.08 16.13
CA ARG A 60 5.14 -0.17 17.55
C ARG A 60 4.16 0.59 18.44
N ARG A 61 3.95 1.88 18.18
CA ARG A 61 3.07 2.72 19.00
C ARG A 61 1.59 2.31 18.88
N TYR A 62 1.16 1.93 17.68
CA TYR A 62 -0.16 1.31 17.49
C TYR A 62 -0.32 0.05 18.36
N SER A 63 0.67 -0.85 18.36
CA SER A 63 0.63 -2.05 19.21
C SER A 63 0.64 -1.77 20.72
N GLN A 64 1.15 -0.60 21.12
CA GLN A 64 1.18 -0.15 22.50
C GLN A 64 -0.11 0.59 22.92
N GLY A 65 -1.02 0.85 21.98
CA GLY A 65 -2.27 1.60 22.22
C GLY A 65 -2.09 3.12 22.19
N ASP A 66 -0.93 3.62 21.77
CA ASP A 66 -0.63 5.06 21.68
C ASP A 66 -1.27 5.72 20.45
N VAL A 67 -1.73 4.93 19.49
CA VAL A 67 -2.47 5.38 18.30
C VAL A 67 -3.88 4.86 18.41
N HIS A 68 -4.86 5.75 18.31
CA HIS A 68 -6.26 5.32 18.36
C HIS A 68 -6.57 4.43 17.14
N PRO A 69 -7.16 3.23 17.31
CA PRO A 69 -7.41 2.31 16.20
C PRO A 69 -8.25 2.90 15.07
N VAL A 70 -9.17 3.81 15.40
CA VAL A 70 -10.00 4.52 14.41
C VAL A 70 -9.16 5.45 13.53
N THR A 71 -8.18 6.17 14.09
CA THR A 71 -7.28 7.04 13.31
C THR A 71 -6.41 6.19 12.38
N PHE A 72 -5.83 5.12 12.91
CA PHE A 72 -4.98 4.21 12.13
C PHE A 72 -5.75 3.54 10.98
N SER A 73 -6.92 2.97 11.27
CA SER A 73 -7.76 2.36 10.23
C SER A 73 -8.32 3.37 9.22
N GLY A 74 -8.54 4.62 9.64
CA GLY A 74 -8.93 5.72 8.74
C GLY A 74 -7.90 5.99 7.65
N ALA A 75 -6.63 6.18 8.04
CA ALA A 75 -5.54 6.42 7.09
C ALA A 75 -5.37 5.28 6.08
N PHE A 76 -5.43 4.02 6.54
CA PHE A 76 -5.37 2.85 5.65
C PHE A 76 -6.55 2.80 4.67
N LYS A 77 -7.75 3.15 5.13
CA LYS A 77 -8.93 3.20 4.29
C LYS A 77 -8.80 4.28 3.22
N GLU A 78 -8.32 5.47 3.57
CA GLU A 78 -8.14 6.58 2.64
C GLU A 78 -7.13 6.24 1.54
N MET A 79 -5.98 5.68 1.91
CA MET A 79 -4.98 5.17 0.96
C MET A 79 -5.57 4.13 0.00
N ALA A 80 -6.34 3.17 0.52
CA ALA A 80 -6.98 2.14 -0.31
C ALA A 80 -8.06 2.73 -1.24
N ASP A 81 -8.89 3.66 -0.74
CA ASP A 81 -9.94 4.30 -1.55
C ASP A 81 -9.31 5.12 -2.72
N HIS A 82 -8.17 5.79 -2.48
CA HIS A 82 -7.41 6.49 -3.52
C HIS A 82 -6.81 5.53 -4.56
N LEU A 83 -6.18 4.45 -4.10
CA LEU A 83 -5.62 3.41 -4.98
C LEU A 83 -6.70 2.79 -5.87
N GLN A 84 -7.85 2.43 -5.28
CA GLN A 84 -8.98 1.86 -6.01
C GLN A 84 -9.46 2.81 -7.10
N LYS A 85 -9.64 4.10 -6.77
CA LYS A 85 -10.13 5.10 -7.70
C LYS A 85 -9.20 5.27 -8.90
N ASN A 86 -7.89 5.34 -8.68
CA ASN A 86 -6.92 5.51 -9.76
C ASN A 86 -6.87 4.27 -10.66
N LEU A 87 -6.82 3.08 -10.07
CA LEU A 87 -6.76 1.82 -10.83
C LEU A 87 -8.04 1.53 -11.62
N ALA A 88 -9.22 1.78 -11.03
CA ALA A 88 -10.50 1.58 -11.71
C ALA A 88 -10.67 2.54 -12.91
N GLN A 89 -10.07 3.73 -12.85
CA GLN A 89 -10.07 4.66 -13.98
C GLN A 89 -9.19 4.18 -15.14
N LEU A 90 -8.14 3.41 -14.87
CA LEU A 90 -7.26 2.87 -15.91
C LEU A 90 -7.85 1.64 -16.61
N ASP A 91 -8.71 0.88 -15.93
CA ASP A 91 -9.32 -0.36 -16.44
C ASP A 91 -10.68 -0.13 -17.12
N HIS A 92 -10.73 0.73 -18.14
CA HIS A 92 -11.98 1.05 -18.86
C HIS A 92 -12.67 -0.18 -19.47
N GLU A 93 -11.88 -1.13 -19.97
CA GLU A 93 -12.36 -2.35 -20.61
C GLU A 93 -12.76 -3.44 -19.62
N HIS A 94 -12.57 -3.22 -18.31
CA HIS A 94 -12.87 -4.18 -17.25
C HIS A 94 -12.10 -5.50 -17.40
N ASN A 95 -10.86 -5.42 -17.88
CA ASN A 95 -9.95 -6.56 -17.99
C ASN A 95 -9.50 -7.07 -16.60
N TYR A 96 -9.63 -6.22 -15.57
CA TYR A 96 -9.27 -6.50 -14.18
C TYR A 96 -10.45 -6.24 -13.24
N PRO A 97 -11.51 -7.08 -13.27
CA PRO A 97 -12.76 -6.83 -12.55
C PRO A 97 -12.60 -6.57 -11.06
N MET A 98 -11.61 -7.20 -10.40
CA MET A 98 -11.38 -7.02 -8.97
C MET A 98 -10.98 -5.59 -8.60
N LEU A 99 -10.38 -4.81 -9.51
CA LEU A 99 -10.03 -3.40 -9.27
C LEU A 99 -11.26 -2.53 -8.99
N HIS A 100 -12.42 -2.95 -9.50
CA HIS A 100 -13.69 -2.26 -9.30
C HIS A 100 -14.35 -2.65 -7.97
N THR A 101 -13.67 -3.43 -7.13
CA THR A 101 -14.15 -3.88 -5.82
C THR A 101 -13.19 -3.44 -4.70
N GLY A 102 -13.71 -3.19 -3.50
CA GLY A 102 -12.86 -2.94 -2.33
C GLY A 102 -11.99 -4.14 -1.96
N LEU A 103 -12.41 -5.37 -2.28
CA LEU A 103 -11.65 -6.58 -2.02
C LEU A 103 -10.39 -6.67 -2.87
N GLY A 104 -10.46 -6.33 -4.16
CA GLY A 104 -9.29 -6.37 -5.05
C GLY A 104 -8.19 -5.42 -4.60
N THR A 105 -8.58 -4.19 -4.25
CA THR A 105 -7.62 -3.17 -3.78
C THR A 105 -6.97 -3.55 -2.46
N THR A 106 -7.75 -4.03 -1.49
CA THR A 106 -7.19 -4.49 -0.21
C THR A 106 -6.33 -5.74 -0.37
N THR A 107 -6.65 -6.62 -1.32
CA THR A 107 -5.81 -7.78 -1.66
C THR A 107 -4.46 -7.34 -2.26
N LEU A 108 -4.46 -6.36 -3.16
CA LEU A 108 -3.24 -5.77 -3.72
C LEU A 108 -2.34 -5.21 -2.63
N VAL A 109 -2.90 -4.39 -1.73
CA VAL A 109 -2.16 -3.82 -0.59
C VAL A 109 -1.61 -4.92 0.32
N ALA A 110 -2.40 -5.95 0.63
CA ALA A 110 -1.96 -7.05 1.49
C ALA A 110 -0.78 -7.85 0.90
N ILE A 111 -0.72 -8.02 -0.43
CA ILE A 111 0.43 -8.64 -1.09
C ILE A 111 1.69 -7.79 -0.87
N ILE A 112 1.59 -6.49 -1.05
CA ILE A 112 2.71 -5.56 -0.88
C ILE A 112 3.17 -5.53 0.58
N ASP A 113 2.24 -5.37 1.52
CA ASP A 113 2.50 -5.38 2.96
C ASP A 113 3.22 -6.67 3.38
N GLY A 114 2.77 -7.82 2.86
CA GLY A 114 3.42 -9.11 3.11
C GLY A 114 4.86 -9.17 2.61
N MET A 115 5.14 -8.58 1.45
CA MET A 115 6.51 -8.51 0.92
C MET A 115 7.39 -7.52 1.69
N VAL A 116 6.82 -6.38 2.13
CA VAL A 116 7.51 -5.42 3.01
C VAL A 116 7.87 -6.07 4.34
N VAL A 117 6.98 -6.86 4.94
CA VAL A 117 7.27 -7.62 6.16
C VAL A 117 8.42 -8.60 5.92
N GLN A 118 8.44 -9.32 4.79
CA GLN A 118 9.55 -10.21 4.46
C GLN A 118 10.88 -9.48 4.25
N TYR A 119 10.86 -8.29 3.67
CA TYR A 119 12.04 -7.42 3.61
C TYR A 119 12.48 -7.00 5.03
N TYR A 120 11.53 -6.57 5.86
CA TYR A 120 11.79 -6.17 7.24
C TYR A 120 12.41 -7.30 8.08
N THR A 121 11.98 -8.56 7.89
CA THR A 121 12.54 -9.71 8.59
C THR A 121 13.88 -10.19 8.02
N GLY A 122 14.40 -9.54 6.98
CA GLY A 122 15.64 -9.91 6.31
C GLY A 122 15.52 -11.15 5.41
N THR A 123 14.30 -11.60 5.09
CA THR A 123 14.07 -12.71 4.16
C THR A 123 14.42 -12.31 2.73
N TYR A 124 14.15 -11.05 2.37
CA TYR A 124 14.53 -10.45 1.10
C TYR A 124 15.31 -9.16 1.33
N SER A 125 16.25 -8.85 0.44
CA SER A 125 16.79 -7.50 0.30
C SER A 125 15.87 -6.62 -0.54
N ILE A 126 16.12 -5.31 -0.56
CA ILE A 126 15.43 -4.39 -1.47
C ILE A 126 15.69 -4.75 -2.95
N GLU A 127 16.91 -5.19 -3.27
CA GLU A 127 17.30 -5.61 -4.62
C GLU A 127 16.56 -6.87 -5.03
N ASP A 128 16.34 -7.82 -4.10
CA ASP A 128 15.53 -9.01 -4.36
C ASP A 128 14.08 -8.64 -4.72
N LEU A 129 13.47 -7.69 -3.98
CA LEU A 129 12.11 -7.23 -4.27
C LEU A 129 12.02 -6.56 -5.64
N LYS A 130 12.98 -5.68 -5.97
CA LYS A 130 13.06 -5.05 -7.30
C LYS A 130 13.21 -6.10 -8.41
N ASN A 131 14.11 -7.07 -8.24
CA ASN A 131 14.32 -8.14 -9.21
C ASN A 131 13.10 -9.05 -9.39
N LYS A 132 12.29 -9.22 -8.33
CA LYS A 132 11.04 -10.01 -8.37
C LYS A 132 9.84 -9.24 -8.89
N THR A 133 9.94 -7.92 -9.05
CA THR A 133 8.81 -7.05 -9.43
C THR A 133 8.11 -7.51 -10.71
N PRO A 134 8.79 -7.94 -11.79
CA PRO A 134 8.10 -8.46 -12.98
C PRO A 134 7.23 -9.69 -12.70
N GLN A 135 7.70 -10.61 -11.85
CA GLN A 135 6.95 -11.81 -11.47
C GLN A 135 5.78 -11.45 -10.54
N LEU A 136 6.00 -10.56 -9.58
CA LEU A 136 4.97 -10.08 -8.66
C LEU A 136 3.86 -9.34 -9.41
N LYS A 137 4.21 -8.48 -10.38
CA LYS A 137 3.29 -7.83 -11.31
C LYS A 137 2.40 -8.86 -12.00
N SER A 138 2.98 -9.89 -12.63
CA SER A 138 2.21 -10.91 -13.33
C SER A 138 1.25 -11.65 -12.37
N MET A 139 1.72 -12.01 -11.18
CA MET A 139 0.88 -12.67 -10.17
C MET A 139 -0.30 -11.78 -9.74
N ILE A 140 -0.03 -10.49 -9.49
CA ILE A 140 -1.04 -9.50 -9.09
C ILE A 140 -2.08 -9.31 -10.20
N LEU A 141 -1.64 -9.09 -11.45
CA LEU A 141 -2.56 -8.89 -12.58
C LEU A 141 -3.48 -10.10 -12.78
N ASN A 142 -2.94 -11.32 -12.65
CA ASN A 142 -3.74 -12.55 -12.72
C ASN A 142 -4.76 -12.66 -11.57
N ALA A 143 -4.39 -12.24 -10.35
CA ALA A 143 -5.33 -12.20 -9.24
C ALA A 143 -6.43 -11.16 -9.49
N LEU A 144 -6.08 -10.01 -10.06
CA LEU A 144 -7.01 -8.93 -10.34
C LEU A 144 -7.96 -9.22 -11.51
N SER A 145 -7.58 -10.10 -12.44
CA SER A 145 -8.45 -10.56 -13.53
C SER A 145 -9.50 -11.59 -13.10
N THR A 146 -9.52 -12.01 -11.83
CA THR A 146 -10.53 -12.95 -11.33
C THR A 146 -11.92 -12.29 -11.27
N GLN A 147 -12.98 -13.07 -11.49
CA GLN A 147 -14.35 -12.55 -11.39
C GLN A 147 -14.85 -12.59 -9.95
N ASP A 148 -15.64 -11.58 -9.55
CA ASP A 148 -16.37 -11.66 -8.28
C ASP A 148 -17.45 -12.74 -8.39
N MET A 149 -17.22 -13.87 -7.70
CA MET A 149 -18.10 -15.04 -7.72
C MET A 149 -19.50 -14.76 -7.13
N ARG A 150 -19.77 -13.56 -6.60
CA ARG A 150 -21.10 -13.17 -6.10
C ARG A 150 -22.13 -12.84 -7.19
N ASN A 151 -21.72 -12.85 -8.47
CA ASN A 151 -22.59 -12.59 -9.63
C ASN A 151 -22.80 -13.82 -10.55
N LEU A 152 -22.58 -15.05 -10.04
CA LEU A 152 -22.89 -16.31 -10.73
C LEU A 152 -24.12 -16.99 -10.12
#